data_AF-A0A6I3MBF3-F1
#
_entry.id   AF-A0A6I3MBF3-F1
#
_cell.length_a   1.000
_cell.length_b   1.000
_cell.length_c   1.000
_cell.angle_alpha   90.00
_cell.angle_beta   90.00
_cell.angle_gamma   90.00
#
_symmetry.space_group_name_H-M   'P 1'
#
loop_
_entity.id
_entity.type
_entity.pdbx_description
1 polymer ?
#
loop_
_entity_poly.entity_id
_entity_poly.type
_entity_poly.pdbx_seq_one_letter_code
_entity_poly.pdbx_strand_id
1 'polypeptide(L)'
;MVFGIAYLVYSTRNRERLALIEKGVDASIFLEGRNNKVPAWKVFVLNFAFLLIGVGLGFFIALFISTYTQMNSDVIYPATIITMSGVGLLAGFHRAKDLDKE
;
A
#
# COMPACT_ATOMS: atom_id res chain seq x y z
N MET A 1 5.76 -29.66 20.31
CA MET A 1 4.35 -29.21 20.30
C MET A 1 4.01 -28.29 19.12
N VAL A 2 4.93 -27.45 18.61
CA VAL A 2 4.64 -26.51 17.48
C VAL A 2 4.65 -27.19 16.10
N PHE A 3 5.51 -28.20 15.89
CA PHE A 3 5.61 -28.93 14.62
C PHE A 3 4.34 -29.71 14.24
N GLY A 4 3.65 -30.31 15.22
CA GLY A 4 2.43 -31.08 14.97
C GLY A 4 1.25 -30.21 14.53
N ILE A 5 1.13 -29.01 15.11
CA ILE A 5 0.07 -28.05 14.75
C ILE A 5 0.32 -27.49 13.35
N ALA A 6 1.58 -27.16 13.01
CA ALA A 6 1.94 -26.71 11.67
C ALA A 6 1.69 -27.79 10.60
N TYR A 7 2.02 -29.04 10.90
CA TYR A 7 1.78 -30.17 9.99
C TYR A 7 0.27 -30.38 9.74
N LEU A 8 -0.56 -30.26 10.78
CA LEU A 8 -2.01 -30.45 10.67
C LEU A 8 -2.65 -29.33 9.83
N VAL A 9 -2.25 -28.07 10.05
CA VAL A 9 -2.74 -26.91 9.26
C VAL A 9 -2.33 -26.99 7.78
N TYR A 10 -1.13 -27.49 7.50
CA TYR A 10 -0.67 -27.64 6.11
C TYR A 10 -1.36 -28.82 5.40
N SER A 11 -1.61 -29.91 6.13
CA SER A 11 -2.25 -31.13 5.59
C SER A 11 -3.74 -30.92 5.29
N THR A 12 -4.47 -30.17 6.12
CA THR A 12 -5.90 -29.87 5.90
C THR A 12 -6.13 -28.97 4.69
N ARG A 13 -5.29 -27.94 4.50
CA ARG A 13 -5.45 -26.96 3.41
C ARG A 13 -5.15 -27.52 2.01
N ASN A 14 -4.36 -28.59 1.92
CA ASN A 14 -4.08 -29.27 0.65
C ASN A 14 -5.26 -30.14 0.18
N ARG A 15 -6.00 -30.75 1.13
CA ARG A 15 -7.15 -31.61 0.82
C ARG A 15 -8.39 -30.85 0.33
N GLU A 16 -8.61 -29.64 0.84
CA GLU A 16 -9.72 -28.77 0.38
C GLU A 16 -9.56 -28.36 -1.10
N ARG A 17 -8.33 -28.10 -1.54
CA ARG A 17 -8.03 -27.71 -2.93
C ARG A 17 -8.17 -28.87 -3.93
N LEU A 18 -7.87 -30.09 -3.50
CA LEU A 18 -8.03 -31.30 -4.32
C LEU A 18 -9.52 -31.65 -4.51
N ALA A 19 -10.34 -31.52 -3.47
CA ALA A 19 -11.79 -31.76 -3.55
C ALA A 19 -12.51 -30.77 -4.48
N LEU A 20 -12.03 -29.54 -4.60
CA LEU A 20 -12.57 -28.53 -5.51
C LEU A 20 -12.20 -28.78 -6.98
N ILE A 21 -11.09 -29.47 -7.25
CA ILE A 21 -10.67 -29.87 -8.61
C ILE A 21 -11.43 -31.11 -9.07
N GLU A 22 -11.69 -32.08 -8.18
CA GLU A 22 -12.45 -33.30 -8.50
C GLU A 22 -13.96 -33.08 -8.68
N LYS A 23 -14.51 -31.97 -8.18
CA LYS A 23 -15.95 -31.66 -8.26
C LYS A 23 -16.40 -31.10 -9.61
N GLY A 24 -15.51 -30.86 -10.58
CA GLY A 24 -15.89 -30.47 -11.95
C GLY A 24 -16.69 -29.15 -12.07
N VAL A 25 -16.77 -28.36 -10.99
CA VAL A 25 -17.35 -27.02 -11.01
C VAL A 25 -16.26 -26.04 -11.40
N ASP A 26 -16.09 -25.98 -12.71
CA ASP A 26 -15.87 -24.76 -13.46
C ASP A 26 -14.77 -23.80 -12.94
N ALA A 27 -13.54 -24.09 -13.37
CA ALA A 27 -12.43 -23.15 -13.28
C ALA A 27 -12.69 -21.84 -14.07
N SER A 28 -13.78 -21.73 -14.84
CA SER A 28 -14.16 -20.48 -15.52
C SER A 28 -14.77 -19.44 -14.55
N ILE A 29 -15.50 -19.87 -13.51
CA ILE A 29 -16.12 -18.96 -12.52
C ILE A 29 -15.06 -18.35 -11.56
N PHE A 30 -13.90 -19.01 -11.42
CA PHE A 30 -12.75 -18.47 -10.66
C PHE A 30 -11.78 -17.61 -11.49
N LEU A 31 -11.92 -17.60 -12.82
CA LEU A 31 -11.12 -16.79 -13.73
C LEU A 31 -11.81 -15.45 -14.06
N GLU A 32 -13.14 -15.40 -14.02
CA GLU A 32 -13.91 -14.19 -14.33
C GLU A 32 -13.89 -13.14 -13.18
N GLY A 33 -13.59 -13.56 -11.95
CA GLY A 33 -13.51 -12.66 -10.78
C GLY A 33 -12.12 -12.09 -10.44
N ARG A 34 -11.07 -12.41 -11.22
CA ARG A 34 -9.66 -12.16 -10.83
C ARG A 34 -8.86 -11.28 -11.79
N ASN A 35 -9.50 -10.49 -12.63
CA ASN A 35 -8.78 -9.59 -13.55
C ASN A 35 -8.98 -8.08 -13.31
N ASN A 36 -9.82 -7.68 -12.36
CA ASN A 36 -10.15 -6.26 -12.17
C ASN A 36 -9.98 -5.74 -10.75
N LYS A 37 -9.17 -6.42 -9.92
CA LYS A 37 -8.74 -5.86 -8.64
C LYS A 37 -7.30 -5.44 -8.82
N VAL A 38 -7.06 -4.13 -8.81
CA VAL A 38 -5.70 -3.61 -8.90
C VAL A 38 -4.85 -4.31 -7.82
N PRO A 39 -3.69 -4.88 -8.19
CA PRO A 39 -2.89 -5.61 -7.22
C PRO A 39 -2.60 -4.70 -6.04
N ALA A 40 -2.93 -5.12 -4.82
CA ALA A 40 -2.73 -4.31 -3.60
C ALA A 40 -1.28 -3.79 -3.45
N TRP A 41 -0.32 -4.52 -4.04
CA TRP A 41 1.07 -4.10 -4.15
C TRP A 41 1.26 -2.81 -4.97
N LYS A 42 0.53 -2.64 -6.07
CA LYS A 42 0.59 -1.44 -6.93
C LYS A 42 0.07 -0.21 -6.18
N VAL A 43 -0.98 -0.38 -5.37
CA VAL A 43 -1.52 0.66 -4.48
C VAL A 43 -0.49 1.04 -3.41
N PHE A 44 0.19 0.05 -2.81
CA PHE A 44 1.24 0.29 -1.83
C PHE A 44 2.41 1.08 -2.43
N VAL A 45 2.90 0.67 -3.60
CA VAL A 45 4.00 1.35 -4.30
C VAL A 45 3.62 2.79 -4.68
N LEU A 46 2.38 3.01 -5.15
CA LEU A 46 1.91 4.36 -5.50
C LEU A 46 1.86 5.29 -4.28
N ASN A 47 1.30 4.82 -3.16
CA ASN A 47 1.26 5.59 -1.92
C ASN A 47 2.68 5.88 -1.40
N PHE A 48 3.59 4.89 -1.48
CA PHE A 48 4.98 5.05 -1.07
C PHE A 48 5.73 6.09 -1.92
N ALA A 49 5.51 6.08 -3.25
CA ALA A 49 6.08 7.09 -4.14
C ALA A 49 5.61 8.50 -3.78
N PHE A 50 4.30 8.68 -3.57
CA PHE A 50 3.73 9.96 -3.18
C PHE A 50 4.18 10.45 -1.80
N LEU A 51 4.39 9.53 -0.85
CA LEU A 51 4.98 9.84 0.46
C LEU A 51 6.41 10.36 0.31
N LEU A 52 7.25 9.70 -0.48
CA LEU A 52 8.62 10.15 -0.74
C LEU A 52 8.67 11.52 -1.45
N ILE A 53 7.77 11.76 -2.39
CA ILE A 53 7.62 13.07 -3.05
C ILE A 53 7.26 14.15 -2.02
N GLY A 54 6.31 13.86 -1.13
CA GLY A 54 5.90 14.77 -0.06
C GLY A 54 7.04 15.09 0.92
N VAL A 55 7.84 14.10 1.31
CA VAL A 55 9.04 14.31 2.14
C VAL A 55 10.06 15.21 1.44
N GLY A 56 10.37 14.92 0.17
CA GLY A 56 11.34 15.71 -0.62
C GLY A 56 10.92 17.17 -0.79
N LEU A 57 9.65 17.41 -1.15
CA LEU A 57 9.09 18.75 -1.22
C LEU A 57 9.06 19.44 0.15
N GLY A 58 8.75 18.69 1.21
CA GLY A 58 8.75 19.20 2.57
C GLY A 58 10.12 19.73 3.00
N PHE A 59 11.19 19.00 2.70
CA PHE A 59 12.57 19.47 2.95
C PHE A 59 12.90 20.73 2.14
N PHE A 60 12.54 20.77 0.86
CA PHE A 60 12.82 21.90 -0.01
C PHE A 60 12.13 23.19 0.49
N ILE A 61 10.84 23.08 0.83
CA ILE A 61 10.06 24.20 1.36
C ILE A 61 10.55 24.61 2.74
N ALA A 62 10.88 23.66 3.62
CA ALA A 62 11.42 23.96 4.95
C ALA A 62 12.73 24.74 4.87
N LEU A 63 13.64 24.34 3.96
CA LEU A 63 14.92 25.00 3.75
C LEU A 63 14.72 26.42 3.18
N PHE A 64 13.77 26.58 2.25
CA PHE A 64 13.41 27.91 1.74
C PHE A 64 12.86 28.80 2.86
N ILE A 65 11.88 28.33 3.62
CA ILE A 65 11.27 29.09 4.73
C ILE A 65 12.33 29.45 5.77
N SER A 66 13.19 28.50 6.17
CA SER A 66 14.25 28.72 7.16
C SER A 66 15.32 29.71 6.67
N THR A 67 15.56 29.81 5.37
CA THR A 67 16.56 30.74 4.81
C THR A 67 16.01 32.16 4.72
N TYR A 68 14.73 32.32 4.36
CA TYR A 68 14.10 33.64 4.20
C TYR A 68 13.41 34.16 5.46
N THR A 69 13.06 33.27 6.39
CA THR A 69 12.38 33.62 7.64
C THR A 69 13.28 33.21 8.81
N GLN A 70 13.60 34.15 9.70
CA GLN A 70 14.32 33.85 10.96
C GLN A 70 13.41 33.16 12.00
N MET A 71 12.57 32.23 11.56
CA MET A 71 11.75 31.39 12.42
C MET A 71 12.58 30.20 12.92
N ASN A 72 12.14 29.59 14.02
CA ASN A 72 12.85 28.47 14.62
C ASN A 72 12.89 27.25 13.66
N SER A 73 14.08 26.96 13.14
CA SER A 73 14.35 25.85 12.24
C SER A 73 13.94 24.50 12.84
N ASP A 74 14.10 24.31 14.15
CA ASP A 74 13.81 23.03 14.82
C ASP A 74 12.33 22.65 14.75
N VAL A 75 11.45 23.64 14.55
CA VAL A 75 10.01 23.43 14.41
C VAL A 75 9.59 23.40 12.96
N ILE A 76 10.19 24.24 12.10
CA ILE A 76 9.82 24.35 10.68
C ILE A 76 10.09 23.05 9.94
N TYR A 77 11.28 22.46 10.10
CA TYR A 77 11.63 21.21 9.41
C TYR A 77 10.61 20.09 9.66
N PRO A 78 10.34 19.67 10.92
CA PRO A 78 9.37 18.61 11.16
C PRO A 78 7.95 19.02 10.76
N ALA A 79 7.55 20.28 10.97
CA ALA A 79 6.21 20.75 10.62
C ALA A 79 5.96 20.67 9.10
N THR A 80 6.87 21.20 8.29
CA THR A 80 6.72 21.23 6.83
C THR A 80 6.85 19.83 6.24
N ILE A 81 7.78 19.00 6.73
CA ILE A 81 7.95 17.62 6.25
C ILE A 81 6.69 16.78 6.54
N ILE A 82 6.19 16.79 7.77
CA ILE A 82 5.01 16.00 8.15
C ILE A 82 3.78 16.47 7.37
N THR A 83 3.59 17.79 7.25
CA THR A 83 2.46 18.37 6.52
C THR A 83 2.51 17.97 5.04
N MET A 84 3.66 18.13 4.38
CA MET A 84 3.80 17.86 2.96
C MET A 84 3.77 16.36 2.64
N SER A 85 4.32 15.53 3.52
CA SER A 85 4.22 14.06 3.43
C SER A 85 2.77 13.58 3.57
N GLY A 86 2.00 14.19 4.48
CA GLY A 86 0.57 13.90 4.65
C GLY A 86 -0.24 14.26 3.42
N VAL A 87 -0.01 15.45 2.84
CA VAL A 87 -0.66 15.87 1.58
C VAL A 87 -0.28 14.96 0.42
N GLY A 88 1.00 14.60 0.30
CA GLY A 88 1.49 13.65 -0.69
C GLY A 88 0.76 12.31 -0.59
N LEU A 89 0.71 11.73 0.61
CA LEU A 89 0.05 10.45 0.85
C LEU A 89 -1.47 10.51 0.57
N LEU A 90 -2.15 11.59 0.94
CA LEU A 90 -3.57 11.78 0.64
C LEU A 90 -3.87 11.84 -0.86
N ALA A 91 -2.99 12.49 -1.63
CA ALA A 91 -3.08 12.51 -3.10
C ALA A 91 -2.81 11.12 -3.68
N GLY A 92 -1.79 10.41 -3.18
CA GLY A 92 -1.49 9.02 -3.56
C GLY A 92 -2.64 8.07 -3.27
N PHE A 93 -3.32 8.24 -2.13
CA PHE A 93 -4.48 7.44 -1.73
C PHE A 93 -5.69 7.69 -2.64
N HIS A 94 -5.98 8.95 -2.98
CA HIS A 94 -7.04 9.27 -3.94
C HIS A 94 -6.77 8.63 -5.31
N ARG A 95 -5.54 8.77 -5.83
CA ARG A 95 -5.16 8.17 -7.11
C ARG A 95 -5.17 6.64 -7.08
N ALA A 96 -4.79 6.03 -5.95
CA ALA A 96 -4.90 4.58 -5.78
C ALA A 96 -6.35 4.10 -5.79
N LYS A 97 -7.28 4.87 -5.20
CA LYS A 97 -8.72 4.56 -5.19
C LYS A 97 -9.36 4.70 -6.57
N ASP A 98 -8.89 5.65 -7.39
CA ASP A 98 -9.34 5.79 -8.77
C ASP A 98 -8.84 4.63 -9.65
N LEU A 99 -7.63 4.14 -9.39
CA LEU A 99 -7.10 2.93 -10.03
C LEU A 99 -7.95 1.68 -9.73
N ASP A 100 -8.43 1.52 -8.49
CA ASP A 100 -9.28 0.39 -8.08
C ASP A 100 -10.72 0.44 -8.62
N LYS A 101 -11.11 1.56 -9.25
CA LYS A 101 -12.42 1.76 -9.88
C LYS A 101 -12.46 1.44 -11.36
N GLU A 102 -11.30 1.26 -12.01
CA GLU A 102 -11.19 0.73 -13.37
C GLU A 102 -11.14 -0.78 -13.35
#